data_AF-A0A830BHW9-F1
#
_entry.id   AF-A0A830BHW9-F1
#
_cell.length_a   1.000
_cell.length_b   1.000
_cell.length_c   1.000
_cell.angle_alpha   90.00
_cell.angle_beta   90.00
_cell.angle_gamma   90.00
#
_symmetry.space_group_name_H-M   'P 1'
#
loop_
_entity.id
_entity.type
_entity.pdbx_description
1 polymer ?
#
loop_
_entity_poly.entity_id
_entity_poly.type
_entity_poly.pdbx_seq_one_letter_code
_entity_poly.pdbx_strand_id
1 'polypeptide(L)'
;MQIFNHTITILLILLHLLPLLLYSLDTQEKNLVVQQENDVTKNSSTYATWMWRIKNPRHMGCWRRPWICRHDDSPRIRRRCCRNHCVDVNSDLNNCGLCGIRCPFTWQCCRGICMNTNVNPFHCGKCDRRCPRRSFCSYGMCGYAQPLHPFPFPFPPRLRPMPSPPKPYPSLVA
;
A
#
# COMPACT_ATOMS: atom_id res chain seq x y z
N MET A 1 -7.83 62.61 26.69
CA MET A 1 -7.99 61.27 27.30
C MET A 1 -9.20 60.48 26.77
N GLN A 2 -10.29 61.11 26.32
CA GLN A 2 -11.46 60.38 25.77
C GLN A 2 -11.18 59.63 24.45
N ILE A 3 -10.40 60.21 23.52
CA ILE A 3 -10.08 59.59 22.22
C ILE A 3 -9.32 58.27 22.38
N PHE A 4 -8.36 58.22 23.32
CA PHE A 4 -7.56 57.03 23.59
C PHE A 4 -8.41 55.89 24.18
N ASN A 5 -9.41 56.22 25.00
CA ASN A 5 -10.34 55.23 25.54
C ASN A 5 -11.30 54.70 24.47
N HIS A 6 -11.73 55.53 23.52
CA HIS A 6 -12.54 55.09 22.37
C HIS A 6 -11.75 54.21 21.39
N THR A 7 -10.48 54.51 21.14
CA THR A 7 -9.65 53.66 20.27
C THR A 7 -9.39 52.29 20.92
N ILE A 8 -9.20 52.25 22.24
CA ILE A 8 -9.07 50.99 22.99
C ILE A 8 -10.37 50.18 22.95
N THR A 9 -11.54 50.80 23.16
CA THR A 9 -12.81 50.06 23.12
C THR A 9 -13.11 49.51 21.73
N ILE A 10 -12.80 50.25 20.67
CA ILE A 10 -12.94 49.77 19.28
C ILE A 10 -12.01 48.58 19.01
N LEU A 11 -10.75 48.63 19.47
CA LEU A 11 -9.80 47.52 19.33
C LEU A 11 -10.27 46.25 20.05
N LEU A 12 -10.83 46.38 21.26
CA LEU A 12 -11.37 45.25 22.02
C LEU A 12 -12.60 44.64 21.34
N ILE A 13 -13.47 45.47 20.76
CA ILE A 13 -14.65 45.01 20.00
C ILE A 13 -14.22 44.24 18.74
N LEU A 14 -13.24 44.76 17.99
CA LEU A 14 -12.72 44.08 16.79
C LEU A 14 -12.06 42.74 17.14
N LEU A 15 -11.31 42.68 18.26
CA LEU A 15 -10.66 41.44 18.73
C LEU A 15 -11.68 40.33 19.04
N HIS A 16 -12.88 40.67 19.50
CA HIS A 16 -13.92 39.70 19.84
C HIS A 16 -14.88 39.36 18.70
N LEU A 17 -15.16 40.31 17.80
CA LEU A 17 -16.08 40.10 16.67
C LEU A 17 -15.42 39.38 15.48
N LEU A 18 -14.13 39.60 15.23
CA LEU A 18 -13.41 38.96 14.12
C LEU A 18 -13.39 37.40 14.22
N PRO A 19 -13.12 36.79 15.40
CA PRO A 19 -13.14 35.34 15.56
C PRO A 19 -14.53 34.72 15.39
N LEU A 20 -15.59 35.42 15.84
CA LEU A 20 -16.99 35.00 15.65
C LEU A 20 -17.36 35.01 14.17
N LEU A 21 -16.90 36.01 13.42
CA LEU A 21 -17.10 36.09 11.97
C LEU A 21 -16.35 34.96 11.24
N LEU A 22 -15.11 34.67 11.62
CA LEU A 22 -14.31 33.57 11.06
C LEU A 22 -14.90 32.20 11.36
N TYR A 23 -15.47 31.98 12.55
CA TYR A 23 -16.16 30.74 12.91
C TYR A 23 -17.38 30.48 12.01
N SER A 24 -18.14 31.54 11.68
CA SER A 24 -19.33 31.41 10.83
C SER A 24 -19.02 30.98 9.38
N LEU A 25 -17.85 31.36 8.85
CA LEU A 25 -17.38 30.95 7.52
C LEU A 25 -16.97 29.46 7.49
N ASP A 26 -16.39 28.93 8.56
CA ASP A 26 -15.99 27.51 8.68
C ASP A 26 -17.20 26.55 8.78
N THR A 27 -18.33 27.03 9.31
CA THR A 27 -19.57 26.22 9.38
C THR A 27 -20.26 25.96 8.05
N GLN A 28 -19.96 26.69 6.98
CA GLN A 28 -20.55 26.43 5.66
C GLN A 28 -19.87 25.25 4.93
N GLU A 29 -18.60 24.94 5.23
CA GLU A 29 -17.90 23.82 4.58
C GLU A 29 -18.19 22.46 5.26
N LYS A 30 -18.45 22.48 6.58
CA LYS A 30 -18.74 21.24 7.34
C LYS A 30 -20.19 20.76 7.24
N ASN A 31 -21.13 21.63 6.85
CA ASN A 31 -22.53 21.24 6.63
C ASN A 31 -22.81 20.73 5.20
N LEU A 32 -21.91 20.93 4.24
CA LEU A 32 -22.05 20.36 2.89
C LEU A 32 -21.54 18.91 2.77
N VAL A 33 -20.84 18.40 3.80
CA VAL A 33 -20.29 17.02 3.80
C VAL A 33 -21.05 16.09 4.78
N VAL A 34 -22.03 16.61 5.51
CA VAL A 34 -22.93 15.81 6.37
C VAL A 34 -24.37 15.97 5.91
N GLN A 35 -24.68 15.47 4.72
CA GLN A 35 -25.95 14.81 4.36
C GLN A 35 -25.85 14.32 2.91
N GLN A 36 -25.06 13.27 2.68
CA GLN A 36 -25.26 12.40 1.52
C GLN A 36 -24.73 10.99 1.82
N GLU A 37 -25.23 10.36 2.90
CA GLU A 37 -25.56 8.93 2.79
C GLU A 37 -26.87 8.86 1.99
N ASN A 38 -26.77 9.09 0.68
CA ASN A 38 -27.78 8.60 -0.22
C ASN A 38 -27.52 7.11 -0.34
N ASP A 39 -28.03 6.37 0.63
CA ASP A 39 -28.42 4.98 0.45
C ASP A 39 -29.45 4.97 -0.70
N VAL A 40 -28.95 4.89 -1.92
CA VAL A 40 -29.73 4.63 -3.14
C VAL A 40 -30.25 3.21 -3.01
N THR A 41 -31.26 2.97 -2.16
CA THR A 41 -32.13 1.78 -2.24
C THR A 41 -33.52 1.93 -1.60
N LYS A 42 -33.96 3.11 -1.11
CA LYS A 42 -35.26 3.21 -0.43
C LYS A 42 -36.25 4.22 -1.00
N ASN A 43 -36.47 4.27 -2.32
CA ASN A 43 -37.64 4.95 -2.92
C ASN A 43 -37.76 4.78 -4.44
N SER A 44 -37.89 3.53 -4.91
CA SER A 44 -38.57 3.11 -6.15
C SER A 44 -38.15 1.66 -6.39
N SER A 45 -38.99 0.69 -6.72
CA SER A 45 -40.40 0.66 -7.12
C SER A 45 -40.75 -0.84 -7.23
N THR A 46 -42.00 -1.22 -7.01
CA THR A 46 -42.62 -2.44 -7.60
C THR A 46 -41.75 -3.71 -7.68
N TYR A 47 -41.54 -4.40 -6.56
CA TYR A 47 -41.09 -5.80 -6.58
C TYR A 47 -42.19 -6.67 -6.01
N ALA A 48 -42.72 -7.55 -6.84
CA ALA A 48 -43.78 -8.48 -6.49
C ALA A 48 -43.37 -9.35 -5.28
N THR A 49 -44.34 -9.63 -4.43
CA THR A 49 -44.21 -10.28 -3.11
C THR A 49 -43.58 -11.69 -3.14
N TRP A 50 -43.40 -12.30 -4.32
CA TRP A 50 -42.71 -13.58 -4.50
C TRP A 50 -41.17 -13.48 -4.56
N MET A 51 -40.60 -12.28 -4.69
CA MET A 51 -39.15 -12.07 -4.78
C MET A 51 -38.43 -11.82 -3.43
N TRP A 52 -39.15 -11.82 -2.31
CA TRP A 52 -38.55 -11.61 -0.96
C TRP A 52 -37.69 -12.78 -0.47
N ARG A 53 -37.53 -13.84 -1.28
CA ARG A 53 -36.72 -15.03 -0.96
C ARG A 53 -35.24 -14.92 -1.36
N ILE A 54 -34.74 -13.71 -1.66
CA ILE A 54 -33.30 -13.43 -1.83
C ILE A 54 -32.85 -12.38 -0.78
N LYS A 55 -33.06 -12.67 0.51
CA LYS A 55 -32.45 -11.90 1.61
C LYS A 55 -31.00 -12.32 1.83
N ASN A 56 -30.14 -12.02 0.86
CA ASN A 56 -28.72 -11.77 1.11
C ASN A 56 -28.08 -11.30 -0.19
N PRO A 57 -28.01 -9.98 -0.46
CA PRO A 57 -27.08 -9.51 -1.48
C PRO A 57 -25.72 -10.09 -1.11
N ARG A 58 -25.11 -10.86 -2.02
CA ARG A 58 -23.73 -11.32 -1.83
C ARG A 58 -22.91 -10.06 -1.63
N HIS A 59 -22.44 -9.82 -0.41
CA HIS A 59 -21.61 -8.67 -0.10
C HIS A 59 -20.42 -8.67 -1.08
N MET A 60 -20.39 -7.69 -1.96
CA MET A 60 -19.33 -7.54 -2.96
C MET A 60 -18.06 -7.09 -2.25
N GLY A 61 -16.99 -7.88 -2.38
CA GLY A 61 -15.69 -7.61 -1.78
C GLY A 61 -15.52 -8.17 -0.36
N CYS A 62 -14.58 -7.61 0.38
CA CYS A 62 -14.10 -8.15 1.65
C CYS A 62 -14.46 -7.30 2.88
N TRP A 63 -15.13 -6.14 2.74
CA TRP A 63 -15.36 -5.18 3.84
C TRP A 63 -16.02 -5.80 5.08
N ARG A 64 -17.10 -6.57 4.87
CA ARG A 64 -17.81 -7.29 5.95
C ARG A 64 -17.27 -8.69 6.20
N ARG A 65 -16.37 -9.19 5.36
CA ARG A 65 -15.81 -10.54 5.45
C ARG A 65 -14.29 -10.53 5.24
N PRO A 66 -13.48 -9.89 6.12
CA PRO A 66 -12.04 -9.74 5.87
C PRO A 66 -11.29 -11.07 5.77
N TRP A 67 -11.80 -12.13 6.41
CA TRP A 67 -11.23 -13.47 6.39
C TRP A 67 -11.25 -14.12 5.00
N ILE A 68 -12.08 -13.67 4.06
CA ILE A 68 -12.08 -14.18 2.68
C ILE A 68 -10.76 -13.88 1.95
N CYS A 69 -10.02 -12.87 2.41
CA CYS A 69 -8.70 -12.56 1.88
C CYS A 69 -7.61 -13.45 2.47
N ARG A 70 -7.86 -14.15 3.58
CA ARG A 70 -6.86 -14.98 4.23
C ARG A 70 -6.65 -16.23 3.39
N HIS A 71 -5.44 -16.38 2.87
CA HIS A 71 -5.04 -17.57 2.11
C HIS A 71 -4.07 -18.33 3.00
N ASP A 72 -4.49 -19.47 3.56
CA ASP A 72 -3.68 -20.23 4.52
C ASP A 72 -2.59 -21.08 3.84
N ASP A 73 -2.64 -21.23 2.52
CA ASP A 73 -1.81 -22.22 1.80
C ASP A 73 -0.39 -21.74 1.46
N SER A 74 -0.02 -20.48 1.74
CA SER A 74 1.32 -19.99 1.36
C SER A 74 1.96 -19.03 2.36
N PRO A 75 3.14 -19.36 2.94
CA PRO A 75 3.84 -18.48 3.86
C PRO A 75 4.40 -17.21 3.19
N ARG A 76 4.40 -17.17 1.85
CA ARG A 76 4.89 -16.02 1.06
C ARG A 76 3.84 -14.94 0.85
N ILE A 77 2.57 -15.33 0.75
CA ILE A 77 1.47 -14.43 0.39
C ILE A 77 0.68 -14.14 1.65
N ARG A 78 0.55 -12.86 2.02
CA ARG A 78 -0.26 -12.47 3.16
C ARG A 78 -1.28 -11.45 2.69
N ARG A 79 -2.49 -11.89 2.44
CA ARG A 79 -3.55 -11.01 1.95
C ARG A 79 -4.41 -10.47 3.10
N ARG A 80 -4.71 -9.18 3.05
CA ARG A 80 -5.69 -8.52 3.94
C ARG A 80 -6.72 -7.76 3.12
N CYS A 81 -7.87 -7.52 3.73
CA CYS A 81 -8.85 -6.61 3.18
C CYS A 81 -8.41 -5.16 3.39
N CYS A 82 -8.16 -4.44 2.30
CA CYS A 82 -7.89 -3.01 2.30
C CYS A 82 -8.84 -2.35 1.29
N ARG A 83 -9.63 -1.36 1.72
CA ARG A 83 -10.58 -0.63 0.85
C ARG A 83 -11.50 -1.55 0.03
N ASN A 84 -12.07 -2.57 0.67
CA ASN A 84 -12.96 -3.59 0.09
C ASN A 84 -12.31 -4.55 -0.93
N HIS A 85 -10.99 -4.52 -1.09
CA HIS A 85 -10.23 -5.44 -1.93
C HIS A 85 -9.19 -6.24 -1.14
N CYS A 86 -8.93 -7.47 -1.57
CA CYS A 86 -7.86 -8.27 -0.99
C CYS A 86 -6.52 -7.84 -1.61
N VAL A 87 -5.61 -7.31 -0.80
CA VAL A 87 -4.28 -6.89 -1.22
C VAL A 87 -3.22 -7.71 -0.51
N ASP A 88 -2.10 -7.99 -1.18
CA ASP A 88 -0.97 -8.70 -0.57
C ASP A 88 -0.08 -7.73 0.20
N VAL A 89 -0.18 -7.77 1.53
CA VAL A 89 0.60 -6.89 2.39
C VAL A 89 2.08 -7.29 2.47
N ASN A 90 2.50 -8.42 1.89
CA ASN A 90 3.89 -8.83 1.92
C ASN A 90 4.74 -8.21 0.80
N SER A 91 4.13 -7.79 -0.30
CA SER A 91 4.82 -7.32 -1.51
C SER A 91 4.31 -5.97 -2.02
N ASP A 92 3.10 -5.54 -1.64
CA ASP A 92 2.55 -4.26 -2.08
C ASP A 92 3.31 -3.09 -1.43
N LEU A 93 3.86 -2.21 -2.27
CA LEU A 93 4.61 -1.02 -1.86
C LEU A 93 3.77 0.00 -1.09
N ASN A 94 2.46 0.02 -1.30
CA ASN A 94 1.52 0.97 -0.70
C ASN A 94 0.73 0.38 0.48
N ASN A 95 0.83 -0.93 0.71
CA ASN A 95 0.14 -1.64 1.78
C ASN A 95 1.07 -2.59 2.53
N CYS A 96 2.32 -2.18 2.76
CA CYS A 96 3.36 -3.05 3.30
C CYS A 96 3.12 -3.37 4.78
N GLY A 97 2.88 -4.65 5.09
CA GLY A 97 2.54 -5.17 6.42
C GLY A 97 1.10 -4.89 6.85
N LEU A 98 0.60 -3.68 6.58
CA LEU A 98 -0.74 -3.18 6.89
C LEU A 98 -1.26 -2.26 5.77
N CYS A 99 -2.59 -2.13 5.69
CA CYS A 99 -3.24 -1.24 4.72
C CYS A 99 -2.76 0.21 4.87
N GLY A 100 -2.43 0.86 3.75
CA GLY A 100 -2.04 2.27 3.71
C GLY A 100 -0.61 2.57 4.16
N ILE A 101 0.17 1.56 4.59
CA ILE A 101 1.59 1.75 4.88
C ILE A 101 2.37 1.72 3.57
N ARG A 102 2.89 2.88 3.17
CA ARG A 102 3.72 3.02 1.97
C ARG A 102 5.20 2.99 2.32
N CYS A 103 5.98 2.21 1.55
CA CYS A 103 7.42 2.20 1.68
C CYS A 103 8.06 3.51 1.19
N PRO A 104 9.18 3.95 1.81
CA PRO A 104 9.95 5.10 1.35
C PRO A 104 10.43 4.96 -0.10
N PHE A 105 10.79 6.08 -0.72
CA PHE A 105 11.34 6.09 -2.07
C PHE A 105 12.56 5.16 -2.17
N THR A 106 12.63 4.34 -3.23
CA THR A 106 13.62 3.27 -3.51
C THR A 106 13.55 2.01 -2.64
N TRP A 107 12.69 1.95 -1.64
CA TRP A 107 12.54 0.76 -0.80
C TRP A 107 11.50 -0.19 -1.41
N GLN A 108 11.67 -1.48 -1.14
CA GLN A 108 10.70 -2.50 -1.54
C GLN A 108 10.00 -3.09 -0.32
N CYS A 109 8.76 -3.52 -0.48
CA CYS A 109 8.07 -4.29 0.55
C CYS A 109 8.52 -5.75 0.47
N CYS A 110 9.26 -6.20 1.48
CA CYS A 110 9.72 -7.56 1.61
C CYS A 110 9.12 -8.19 2.86
N ARG A 111 8.20 -9.15 2.68
CA ARG A 111 7.54 -9.88 3.78
C ARG A 111 6.82 -8.96 4.76
N GLY A 112 6.24 -7.88 4.25
CA GLY A 112 5.49 -6.91 5.04
C GLY A 112 6.35 -5.90 5.78
N ILE A 113 7.65 -5.82 5.44
CA ILE A 113 8.58 -4.84 5.97
C ILE A 113 9.23 -4.11 4.80
N CYS A 114 9.30 -2.78 4.89
CA CYS A 114 10.02 -2.00 3.91
C CYS A 114 11.53 -2.22 4.09
N MET A 115 12.20 -2.62 3.01
CA MET A 115 13.64 -2.86 2.97
C MET A 115 14.29 -2.04 1.87
N ASN A 116 15.44 -1.43 2.17
CA ASN A 116 16.24 -0.77 1.15
C ASN A 116 17.03 -1.81 0.35
N THR A 117 16.53 -2.17 -0.83
CA THR A 117 17.15 -3.18 -1.68
C THR A 117 18.45 -2.70 -2.33
N ASN A 118 18.79 -1.41 -2.23
CA ASN A 118 20.01 -0.89 -2.84
C ASN A 118 21.27 -1.14 -2.01
N VAL A 119 21.10 -1.30 -0.69
CA VAL A 119 22.22 -1.41 0.27
C VAL A 119 22.10 -2.63 1.18
N ASN A 120 20.91 -3.23 1.31
CA ASN A 120 20.72 -4.37 2.18
C ASN A 120 21.34 -5.64 1.56
N PRO A 121 22.36 -6.26 2.18
CA PRO A 121 23.02 -7.45 1.66
C PRO A 121 22.14 -8.71 1.68
N PHE A 122 21.01 -8.71 2.41
CA PHE A 122 20.05 -9.83 2.45
C PHE A 122 18.89 -9.66 1.45
N HIS A 123 18.69 -8.45 0.92
CA HIS A 123 17.60 -8.11 0.01
C HIS A 123 18.12 -7.31 -1.20
N CYS A 124 19.29 -7.66 -1.73
CA CYS A 124 20.00 -6.84 -2.69
C CYS A 124 19.34 -6.89 -4.08
N GLY A 125 18.84 -5.75 -4.56
CA GLY A 125 18.13 -5.59 -5.83
C GLY A 125 16.71 -6.19 -5.87
N LYS A 126 16.42 -7.18 -5.03
CA LYS A 126 15.08 -7.76 -4.84
C LYS A 126 14.97 -8.42 -3.47
N CYS A 127 13.73 -8.65 -3.03
CA CYS A 127 13.46 -9.38 -1.79
C CYS A 127 14.09 -10.78 -1.78
N ASP A 128 14.60 -11.19 -0.61
CA ASP A 128 15.23 -12.48 -0.33
C ASP A 128 16.44 -12.81 -1.21
N ARG A 129 17.08 -11.81 -1.83
CA ARG A 129 18.35 -11.96 -2.56
C ARG A 129 19.53 -11.60 -1.67
N ARG A 130 20.13 -12.63 -1.09
CA ARG A 130 21.35 -12.50 -0.31
C ARG A 130 22.59 -12.42 -1.20
N CYS A 131 23.49 -11.49 -0.90
CA CYS A 131 24.80 -11.40 -1.52
C CYS A 131 25.75 -12.51 -1.03
N PRO A 132 26.68 -12.98 -1.89
CA PRO A 132 27.76 -13.89 -1.49
C PRO A 132 28.54 -13.39 -0.27
N ARG A 133 29.14 -14.31 0.50
CA ARG A 133 29.96 -13.95 1.66
C ARG A 133 31.02 -12.92 1.28
N ARG A 134 31.18 -11.87 2.10
CA ARG A 134 32.06 -10.69 1.96
C ARG A 134 31.85 -9.81 0.71
N SER A 135 30.71 -9.95 0.03
CA SER A 135 30.24 -8.96 -0.95
C SER A 135 29.20 -8.02 -0.32
N PHE A 136 29.35 -6.73 -0.59
CA PHE A 136 28.41 -5.69 -0.19
C PHE A 136 27.35 -5.51 -1.28
N CYS A 137 26.17 -5.07 -0.85
CA CYS A 137 25.15 -4.61 -1.78
C CYS A 137 25.33 -3.12 -2.03
N SER A 138 25.51 -2.73 -3.28
CA SER A 138 25.53 -1.33 -3.68
C SER A 138 24.71 -1.15 -4.95
N TYR A 139 23.86 -0.13 -4.98
CA TYR A 139 22.92 0.14 -6.08
C TYR A 139 22.08 -1.08 -6.52
N GLY A 140 21.76 -1.98 -5.58
CA GLY A 140 20.97 -3.18 -5.85
C GLY A 140 21.75 -4.33 -6.50
N MET A 141 23.08 -4.23 -6.52
CA MET A 141 23.99 -5.23 -7.06
C MET A 141 24.99 -5.69 -6.01
N CYS A 142 25.14 -7.01 -5.89
CA CYS A 142 26.18 -7.60 -5.05
C CYS A 142 27.53 -7.46 -5.74
N GLY A 143 28.57 -7.02 -5.05
CA GLY A 143 29.91 -6.93 -5.66
C GLY A 143 30.16 -5.66 -6.46
N TYR A 144 29.20 -4.72 -6.52
CA TYR A 144 29.35 -3.52 -7.36
C TYR A 144 30.56 -2.69 -6.91
N ALA A 145 31.49 -2.46 -7.85
CA ALA A 145 32.75 -1.73 -7.65
C ALA A 145 33.67 -2.27 -6.53
N GLN A 146 33.47 -3.52 -6.08
CA GLN A 146 34.36 -4.13 -5.10
C GLN A 146 35.60 -4.72 -5.79
N PRO A 147 36.79 -4.66 -5.16
CA PRO A 147 37.88 -5.54 -5.54
C PRO A 147 37.33 -6.96 -5.41
N LEU A 148 37.36 -7.72 -6.51
CA LEU A 148 36.97 -9.12 -6.47
C LEU A 148 37.69 -9.76 -5.27
N HIS A 149 36.94 -10.53 -4.47
CA HIS A 149 37.56 -11.48 -3.54
C HIS A 149 38.73 -12.15 -4.26
N PRO A 150 39.87 -12.40 -3.60
CA PRO A 150 40.97 -13.10 -4.24
C PRO A 150 40.40 -14.33 -4.92
N PHE A 151 40.28 -14.25 -6.24
CA PHE A 151 39.85 -15.38 -7.04
C PHE A 151 40.96 -16.40 -6.78
N PRO A 152 40.64 -17.63 -6.34
CA PRO A 152 41.66 -18.65 -6.33
C PRO A 152 42.11 -18.79 -7.79
N PHE A 153 43.29 -18.23 -8.09
CA PHE A 153 44.03 -18.57 -9.29
C PHE A 153 44.69 -19.92 -8.98
N PRO A 154 44.54 -20.93 -9.85
CA PRO A 154 43.94 -20.90 -11.19
C PRO A 154 42.41 -20.93 -11.16
N PHE A 155 41.79 -20.20 -12.09
CA PHE A 155 40.35 -20.31 -12.33
C PHE A 155 39.97 -21.79 -12.54
N PRO A 156 38.92 -22.32 -11.88
CA PRO A 156 38.45 -23.65 -12.20
C PRO A 156 38.12 -23.72 -13.70
N PRO A 157 38.47 -24.82 -14.39
CA PRO A 157 38.13 -24.97 -15.80
C PRO A 157 36.63 -24.75 -15.97
N ARG A 158 36.24 -24.00 -17.00
CA ARG A 158 34.83 -23.78 -17.32
C ARG A 158 34.18 -25.15 -17.45
N LEU A 159 33.35 -25.53 -16.47
CA LEU A 159 32.48 -26.69 -16.62
C LEU A 159 31.68 -26.42 -17.89
N ARG A 160 31.79 -27.31 -18.87
CA ARG A 160 30.98 -27.22 -20.10
C ARG A 160 29.54 -27.00 -19.66
N PRO A 161 28.82 -26.01 -20.23
CA PRO A 161 27.42 -25.83 -19.92
C PRO A 161 26.71 -27.18 -20.05
N MET A 162 26.00 -27.59 -18.99
CA MET A 162 25.10 -28.73 -19.10
C MET A 162 24.21 -28.49 -20.32
N PRO A 163 24.05 -29.47 -21.23
CA PRO A 163 23.14 -29.32 -22.34
C PRO A 163 21.77 -28.96 -21.78
N SER A 164 21.19 -27.87 -22.30
CA SER A 164 19.84 -27.48 -21.97
C SER A 164 18.89 -28.66 -22.20
N PRO A 165 17.94 -28.95 -21.30
CA PRO A 165 16.95 -29.98 -21.54
C PRO A 165 16.23 -29.71 -22.88
N PRO A 166 15.87 -30.75 -23.65
CA PRO A 166 15.12 -30.57 -24.89
C PRO A 166 13.85 -29.80 -24.59
N LYS A 167 13.54 -28.80 -25.43
CA LYS A 167 12.27 -28.08 -25.33
C LYS A 167 11.13 -29.10 -25.42
N PRO A 168 10.10 -29.00 -24.56
CA PRO A 168 8.90 -29.83 -24.70
C PRO A 168 8.37 -29.68 -26.12
N TYR A 169 8.06 -30.79 -26.78
CA TYR A 169 7.41 -30.76 -28.08
C TYR A 169 6.13 -29.93 -27.98
N PRO A 170 5.83 -29.07 -28.98
CA PRO A 170 4.54 -28.42 -29.02
C PRO A 170 3.47 -29.51 -29.07
N SER A 171 2.51 -29.45 -28.15
CA SER A 171 1.32 -30.29 -28.20
C SER A 171 0.67 -30.07 -29.57
N LEU A 172 0.68 -31.10 -30.40
CA LEU A 172 -0.11 -31.13 -31.63
C LEU A 172 -1.57 -30.95 -31.18
N VAL A 173 -2.12 -29.78 -31.48
CA VAL A 173 -3.55 -29.51 -31.36
C VAL A 173 -4.19 -30.31 -32.50
N ALA A 174 -4.81 -31.42 -32.15
CA ALA A 174 -5.77 -32.15 -32.96
C ALA A 174 -7.16 -31.94 -32.36
#